data_AF-A0A3D4R835-F1
#
_entry.id   AF-A0A3D4R835-F1
#
_cell.length_a   1.000
_cell.length_b   1.000
_cell.length_c   1.000
_cell.angle_alpha   90.00
_cell.angle_beta   90.00
_cell.angle_gamma   90.00
#
_symmetry.space_group_name_H-M   'P 1'
#
loop_
_entity.id
_entity.type
_entity.pdbx_description
1 polymer ?
#
loop_
_entity_poly.entity_id
_entity_poly.type
_entity_poly.pdbx_seq_one_letter_code
_entity_poly.pdbx_strand_id
1 'polypeptide(L)'
;MPIEWEEITGCIAPVPGSAEGAVTIKCFEAVFQNLVAVAAALAGFVFLIMLIIGGFRYMMASGDPKKMEQAKGTITAGFLGVILIVAAYIVLVLIENFTGVTVTQFVIQ
;
A
#
# COMPACT_ATOMS: atom_id res chain seq x y z
N MET A 1 11.15 8.57 -6.34
CA MET A 1 10.69 8.74 -7.72
C MET A 1 9.63 9.82 -7.69
N PRO A 2 9.81 10.96 -8.38
CA PRO A 2 8.84 12.04 -8.34
C PRO A 2 7.54 11.61 -9.01
N ILE A 3 6.41 12.06 -8.46
CA ILE A 3 5.08 11.80 -8.98
C ILE A 3 4.82 12.87 -10.06
N GLU A 4 5.08 12.52 -11.32
CA GLU A 4 4.73 13.33 -12.48
C GLU A 4 3.24 13.14 -12.80
N TRP A 5 2.46 14.19 -12.59
CA TRP A 5 1.01 14.23 -12.81
C TRP A 5 0.60 14.20 -14.31
N GLU A 6 1.54 13.88 -15.20
CA GLU A 6 1.36 13.79 -16.66
C GLU A 6 0.90 12.39 -17.15
N GLU A 7 1.09 11.32 -16.37
CA GLU A 7 0.60 9.97 -16.77
C GLU A 7 -0.92 9.82 -16.64
N ILE A 8 -1.56 10.61 -15.76
CA ILE A 8 -3.02 10.54 -15.55
C ILE A 8 -3.78 11.12 -16.76
N THR A 9 -3.14 12.00 -17.54
CA THR A 9 -3.70 12.57 -18.77
C THR A 9 -3.49 11.70 -20.02
N GLY A 10 -2.59 10.70 -19.98
CA GLY A 10 -2.36 9.77 -21.09
C GLY A 10 -3.47 8.71 -21.26
N CYS A 11 -4.28 8.49 -20.24
CA CYS A 11 -5.40 7.54 -20.24
C CYS A 11 -6.68 8.08 -20.90
N ILE A 12 -6.73 9.38 -21.19
CA ILE A 12 -7.90 10.11 -21.71
C ILE A 12 -7.64 10.68 -23.12
N ALA A 13 -6.40 10.60 -23.60
CA ALA A 13 -6.07 10.94 -24.98
C ALA A 13 -6.46 9.76 -25.89
N PRO A 14 -7.19 10.00 -27.00
CA PRO A 14 -7.50 8.95 -27.96
C PRO A 14 -6.20 8.44 -28.59
N VAL A 15 -5.86 7.17 -28.36
CA VAL A 15 -4.80 6.49 -29.13
C VAL A 15 -5.29 6.35 -30.58
N PRO A 16 -4.51 6.81 -31.58
CA PRO A 16 -4.94 6.74 -32.97
C PRO A 16 -5.03 5.28 -33.39
N GLY A 17 -6.25 4.75 -33.48
CA GLY A 17 -6.54 3.38 -33.91
C GLY A 17 -7.41 2.53 -32.99
N SER A 18 -7.80 2.99 -31.79
CA SER A 18 -8.80 2.27 -30.98
C SER A 18 -10.17 2.92 -31.11
N ALA A 19 -11.19 2.11 -31.40
CA ALA A 19 -12.58 2.54 -31.45
C ALA A 19 -12.98 3.32 -30.17
N GLU A 20 -13.71 4.40 -30.39
CA GLU A 20 -14.31 5.25 -29.36
C GLU A 20 -14.98 4.38 -28.28
N GLY A 21 -14.53 4.49 -27.02
CA GLY A 21 -15.23 3.92 -25.86
C GLY A 21 -14.63 2.68 -25.17
N ALA A 22 -13.36 2.32 -25.42
CA ALA A 22 -12.72 1.26 -24.61
C ALA A 22 -12.08 1.82 -23.33
N VAL A 23 -12.72 1.59 -22.18
CA VAL A 23 -12.02 1.64 -20.87
C VAL A 23 -11.01 0.49 -20.85
N THR A 24 -9.79 0.75 -21.31
CA THR A 24 -8.71 -0.24 -21.32
C THR A 24 -8.30 -0.52 -19.87
N ILE A 25 -8.04 -1.80 -19.52
CA ILE A 25 -7.62 -2.25 -18.17
C ILE A 25 -6.35 -1.50 -17.68
N LYS A 26 -5.59 -0.93 -18.59
CA LYS A 26 -4.50 0.03 -18.35
C LYS A 26 -4.86 1.23 -17.46
N CYS A 27 -6.06 1.78 -17.60
CA CYS A 27 -6.49 2.91 -16.77
C CYS A 27 -6.77 2.46 -15.33
N PHE A 28 -7.32 1.25 -15.17
CA PHE A 28 -7.55 0.66 -13.85
C PHE A 28 -6.22 0.37 -13.15
N GLU A 29 -5.22 -0.10 -13.89
CA GLU A 29 -3.85 -0.36 -13.44
C GLU A 29 -3.18 0.91 -12.87
N ALA A 30 -3.22 2.03 -13.61
CA ALA A 30 -2.66 3.31 -13.15
C ALA A 30 -3.38 3.89 -11.92
N VAL A 31 -4.72 3.84 -11.90
CA VAL A 31 -5.52 4.28 -10.75
C VAL A 31 -5.25 3.41 -9.52
N PHE A 32 -5.13 2.10 -9.71
CA PHE A 32 -4.85 1.16 -8.64
C PHE A 32 -3.45 1.36 -8.05
N GLN A 33 -2.42 1.55 -8.89
CA GLN A 33 -1.06 1.83 -8.41
C GLN A 33 -1.01 3.13 -7.59
N ASN A 34 -1.63 4.20 -8.07
CA ASN A 34 -1.68 5.46 -7.32
C ASN A 34 -2.45 5.32 -6.01
N LEU A 35 -3.58 4.62 -6.01
CA LEU A 35 -4.37 4.38 -4.80
C LEU A 35 -3.55 3.60 -3.76
N VAL A 36 -2.85 2.54 -4.19
CA VAL A 36 -2.00 1.73 -3.31
C VAL A 36 -0.81 2.56 -2.80
N ALA A 37 -0.19 3.39 -3.63
CA ALA A 37 0.92 4.26 -3.21
C ALA A 37 0.49 5.28 -2.15
N VAL A 38 -0.64 5.95 -2.35
CA VAL A 38 -1.21 6.89 -1.38
C VAL A 38 -1.63 6.16 -0.10
N ALA A 39 -2.29 5.01 -0.21
CA ALA A 39 -2.69 4.20 0.93
C ALA A 39 -1.48 3.70 1.74
N ALA A 40 -0.42 3.26 1.06
CA ALA A 40 0.82 2.80 1.71
C ALA A 40 1.54 3.94 2.44
N ALA A 41 1.60 5.13 1.83
CA ALA A 41 2.18 6.32 2.46
C ALA A 41 1.39 6.74 3.71
N LEU A 42 0.06 6.76 3.62
CA LEU A 42 -0.81 7.03 4.77
C LEU A 42 -0.71 5.95 5.85
N ALA A 43 -0.66 4.68 5.48
CA ALA A 43 -0.52 3.57 6.41
C ALA A 43 0.82 3.64 7.18
N GLY A 44 1.92 3.95 6.49
CA GLY A 44 3.23 4.15 7.12
C GLY A 44 3.23 5.31 8.11
N PHE A 45 2.57 6.43 7.76
CA PHE A 45 2.42 7.58 8.64
C PHE A 45 1.60 7.26 9.90
N VAL A 46 0.45 6.61 9.73
CA VAL A 46 -0.41 6.19 10.86
C VAL A 46 0.32 5.20 11.76
N PHE A 47 1.04 4.24 11.17
CA PHE A 47 1.82 3.26 11.92
C PHE A 47 2.86 3.94 12.83
N LEU A 48 3.55 4.96 12.32
CA LEU A 48 4.53 5.75 13.08
C LEU A 48 3.89 6.43 14.30
N ILE A 49 2.72 7.06 14.11
CA ILE A 49 1.97 7.69 15.21
C ILE A 49 1.53 6.66 16.25
N MET A 50 1.01 5.52 15.79
CA MET A 50 0.56 4.44 16.66
C MET A 50 1.70 3.84 17.48
N LEU A 51 2.90 3.73 16.89
CA LEU A 51 4.11 3.26 17.58
C LEU A 51 4.51 4.24 18.68
N ILE A 52 4.51 5.54 18.40
CA ILE A 52 4.84 6.56 19.40
C ILE A 52 3.83 6.49 20.56
N ILE A 53 2.53 6.55 20.29
CA ILE A 53 1.49 6.55 21.34
C ILE A 53 1.47 5.22 22.10
N GLY A 54 1.57 4.09 21.39
CA GLY A 54 1.59 2.76 21.98
C GLY A 54 2.84 2.51 22.83
N GLY A 55 4.00 2.94 22.36
CA GLY A 55 5.28 2.87 23.07
C GLY A 55 5.30 3.75 24.33
N PHE A 56 4.81 4.99 24.23
CA PHE A 56 4.67 5.87 25.40
C PHE A 56 3.69 5.30 26.43
N ARG A 57 2.55 4.77 26.00
CA ARG A 57 1.59 4.08 26.90
C ARG A 57 2.18 2.83 27.54
N TYR A 58 3.00 2.08 26.81
CA TYR A 58 3.70 0.91 27.34
C TYR A 58 4.70 1.30 28.43
N MET A 59 5.50 2.35 28.21
CA MET A 59 6.46 2.85 29.20
C MET A 59 5.77 3.45 30.44
N MET A 60 4.64 4.16 30.26
CA MET A 60 3.87 4.75 31.37
C MET A 60 2.99 3.76 32.13
N ALA A 61 2.97 2.47 31.76
CA ALA A 61 2.10 1.49 32.40
C ALA A 61 2.51 1.15 33.84
N SER A 62 3.72 1.53 34.29
CA SER A 62 4.20 1.51 35.70
C SER A 62 3.74 0.33 36.57
N GLY A 63 3.62 -0.88 36.00
CA GLY A 63 3.23 -2.10 36.72
C GLY A 63 1.72 -2.40 36.80
N ASP A 64 0.85 -1.59 36.20
CA ASP A 64 -0.58 -1.90 36.08
C ASP A 64 -0.80 -2.88 34.90
N PRO A 65 -1.24 -4.13 35.16
CA PRO A 65 -1.33 -5.16 34.12
C PRO A 65 -2.35 -4.80 33.04
N LYS A 66 -3.41 -4.05 33.37
CA LYS A 66 -4.47 -3.68 32.43
C LYS A 66 -3.96 -2.66 31.41
N LYS A 67 -3.13 -1.70 31.84
CA LYS A 67 -2.49 -0.72 30.94
C LYS A 67 -1.42 -1.38 30.07
N MET A 68 -0.67 -2.34 30.62
CA MET A 68 0.31 -3.11 29.83
C MET A 68 -0.36 -3.93 28.74
N GLU A 69 -1.49 -4.57 29.04
CA GLU A 69 -2.23 -5.38 28.08
C GLU A 69 -2.83 -4.53 26.95
N GLN A 70 -3.42 -3.38 27.28
CA GLN A 70 -3.91 -2.43 26.26
C GLN A 70 -2.78 -1.87 25.37
N ALA A 71 -1.62 -1.55 25.96
CA ALA A 71 -0.49 -1.05 25.20
C ALA A 71 0.07 -2.13 24.25
N LYS A 72 0.17 -3.38 24.72
CA LYS A 72 0.54 -4.52 23.88
C LYS A 72 -0.46 -4.73 22.74
N GLY A 73 -1.77 -4.66 23.02
CA GLY A 73 -2.82 -4.77 22.01
C GLY A 73 -2.76 -3.69 20.94
N THR A 74 -2.41 -2.46 21.32
CA THR A 74 -2.21 -1.35 20.39
C THR A 74 -1.00 -1.59 19.49
N ILE A 75 0.10 -2.07 20.07
CA ILE A 75 1.34 -2.36 19.35
C ILE A 75 1.13 -3.54 18.38
N THR A 76 0.50 -4.64 18.82
CA THR A 76 0.21 -5.79 17.95
C THR A 76 -0.74 -5.43 16.82
N ALA A 77 -1.75 -4.59 17.04
CA ALA A 77 -2.62 -4.09 15.97
C ALA A 77 -1.84 -3.29 14.91
N GLY A 78 -0.90 -2.45 15.33
CA GLY A 78 0.00 -1.73 14.42
C GLY A 78 0.88 -2.68 13.59
N PHE A 79 1.50 -3.67 14.24
CA PHE A 79 2.31 -4.68 13.55
C PHE A 79 1.48 -5.53 12.60
N LEU A 80 0.24 -5.87 12.95
CA LEU A 80 -0.66 -6.63 12.09
C LEU A 80 -0.91 -5.92 10.76
N GLY A 81 -1.09 -4.60 10.78
CA GLY A 81 -1.28 -3.79 9.58
C GLY A 81 -0.06 -3.80 8.65
N VAL A 82 1.14 -3.64 9.21
CA VAL A 82 2.40 -3.68 8.43
C VAL A 82 2.65 -5.07 7.85
N ILE A 83 2.44 -6.12 8.66
CA ILE A 83 2.57 -7.50 8.23
C ILE A 83 1.63 -7.80 7.07
N LEU A 84 0.41 -7.26 7.07
CA LEU A 84 -0.57 -7.46 6.00
C LEU A 84 -0.08 -6.86 4.67
N ILE A 85 0.49 -5.66 4.71
CA ILE A 85 1.07 -5.01 3.51
C ILE A 85 2.26 -5.82 2.99
N VAL A 86 3.16 -6.26 3.87
CA VAL A 86 4.32 -7.08 3.50
C VAL A 86 3.89 -8.43 2.94
N ALA A 87 2.89 -9.08 3.55
CA ALA A 87 2.34 -10.33 3.06
C ALA A 87 1.72 -10.19 1.66
N ALA A 88 0.99 -9.10 1.41
CA ALA A 88 0.46 -8.81 0.09
C ALA A 88 1.58 -8.65 -0.95
N TYR A 89 2.68 -7.95 -0.61
CA TYR A 89 3.84 -7.81 -1.49
C TYR A 89 4.50 -9.16 -1.78
N ILE A 90 4.67 -10.02 -0.77
CA ILE A 90 5.25 -11.36 -0.94
C ILE A 90 4.40 -12.21 -1.91
N VAL A 91 3.07 -12.13 -1.82
CA VAL A 91 2.17 -12.84 -2.74
C VAL A 91 2.39 -12.36 -4.18
N LEU A 92 2.55 -11.06 -4.41
CA LEU A 92 2.84 -10.54 -5.75
C LEU A 92 4.17 -11.06 -6.30
N VAL A 93 5.23 -11.06 -5.47
CA VAL A 93 6.56 -11.59 -5.85
C VAL A 93 6.52 -13.10 -6.13
N LEU A 94 5.72 -13.84 -5.37
CA LEU A 94 5.51 -15.26 -5.64
C LEU A 94 4.84 -15.48 -7.00
N ILE A 95 3.84 -14.68 -7.35
CA ILE A 95 3.20 -14.75 -8.66
C ILE A 95 4.22 -14.46 -9.76
N GLU A 96 5.04 -13.41 -9.62
CA GLU A 96 6.12 -13.08 -10.58
C GLU A 96 7.08 -14.24 -10.82
N ASN A 97 7.52 -14.92 -9.75
CA ASN A 97 8.48 -16.01 -9.85
C ASN A 97 7.87 -17.26 -10.52
N PHE A 98 6.56 -17.47 -10.38
CA PHE A 98 5.87 -18.60 -11.01
C PHE A 98 5.47 -18.33 -12.47
N THR A 99 5.03 -17.12 -12.81
CA THR A 99 4.61 -16.78 -14.19
C THR A 99 5.74 -16.22 -15.06
N GLY A 100 6.87 -15.81 -14.46
CA GLY A 100 8.02 -15.24 -15.19
C GLY A 100 7.72 -13.86 -15.82
N VAL A 101 6.57 -13.27 -15.50
CA VAL A 101 6.13 -11.95 -15.95
C VAL A 101 6.26 -10.98 -14.78
N THR A 102 6.94 -9.86 -14.98
CA THR A 102 7.11 -8.81 -13.97
C THR A 102 5.78 -8.09 -13.73
N VAL A 103 5.06 -8.46 -12.67
CA VAL A 103 3.76 -7.90 -12.29
C VAL A 103 3.90 -6.64 -11.41
N THR A 104 5.11 -6.36 -10.91
CA THR A 104 5.47 -5.13 -10.18
C THR A 104 5.81 -3.97 -11.11
N GLN A 105 5.98 -4.23 -12.40
CA GLN A 105 6.18 -3.26 -13.46
C GLN A 105 5.07 -3.50 -14.49
N PHE A 106 3.95 -2.85 -14.26
CA PHE A 106 2.75 -2.89 -15.09
C PHE A 106 2.97 -2.13 -16.42
N VAL A 107 3.90 -2.62 -17.25
CA VAL A 107 4.22 -2.10 -18.59
C VAL A 107 3.87 -3.17 -19.62
N ILE A 108 2.57 -3.27 -19.94
CA ILE A 108 2.12 -3.92 -21.17
C ILE A 108 2.74 -3.15 -22.37
N GLN A 109 3.62 -3.82 -23.11
CA GLN A 109 4.07 -3.37 -24.44
C GLN A 109 2.96 -3.47 -25.47
#